data_AF-A0A7Y9SUI1-F1
#
_entry.id   AF-A0A7Y9SUI1-F1
#
_cell.length_a   1.000
_cell.length_b   1.000
_cell.length_c   1.000
_cell.angle_alpha   90.00
_cell.angle_beta   90.00
_cell.angle_gamma   90.00
#
_symmetry.space_group_name_H-M   'P 1'
#
loop_
_entity.id
_entity.type
_entity.pdbx_description
1 polymer ?
#
loop_
_entity_poly.entity_id
_entity_poly.type
_entity_poly.pdbx_seq_one_letter_code
_entity_poly.pdbx_strand_id
1 'polypeptide(L)'
;MAQFQILCPHSDTEWRPITIEFCFAPTGDQQYLWPPFEDAEAARQQLLLRVPDARLRVALAGANIGDVDWQVREKLRFADGSYEPTPWHDEPWYQAKHDEHFCHISTEQAGKIAFTENSAKGQLDRQLVMSPGRYLHRFFSNDLDNNAIEGWCARLSVQLQEDALKITQDADEIEDVYVGGPSSCMAHDASDFESFCHPARIYAGPDTALAYIGAREDARARSVVWPERKIHTSIYGDVSRLKLLLEAAGYREGGLNGARVRRIVDGDSFVVPYIDAGGDLADDGEYLIIGRGNIPSENTNGLGDQCWYCPRCDHSSTAHDTVYYSDGSSEEWCYGCFTDRTIFCAYNECSYSNAETFVTVLADDDEHDVLERDVEAFGAVYLEDRGEWWVSGCCRRCDASGDWFHLDDLTEYHGEWLCDDHLPEPFDDDDPSLVNAHVLALHRFRDEMAAIAVEVAKWQAAGNRARDERLKREREDAGSPQSETPHGTACDPESDAASSGDHPDRPPLSEDLLHLVAAQPATATAHPAGA
;
A
#
# COMPACT_ATOMS: atom_id res chain seq x y z
N MET A 1 -61.36 -50.16 41.39
CA MET A 1 -59.93 -49.76 41.48
C MET A 1 -59.40 -49.79 40.07
N ALA A 2 -58.70 -48.75 39.64
CA ALA A 2 -58.07 -48.74 38.33
C ALA A 2 -57.04 -49.87 38.24
N GLN A 3 -56.96 -50.50 37.07
CA GLN A 3 -55.99 -51.55 36.78
C GLN A 3 -55.19 -51.11 35.56
N PHE A 4 -53.90 -51.46 35.55
CA PHE A 4 -52.96 -51.07 34.52
C PHE A 4 -52.47 -52.28 33.75
N GLN A 5 -52.10 -52.09 32.48
CA GLN A 5 -51.55 -53.10 31.60
C GLN A 5 -50.38 -52.51 30.79
N ILE A 6 -49.43 -53.36 30.38
CA ILE A 6 -48.32 -52.96 29.52
C ILE A 6 -48.66 -53.32 28.08
N LEU A 7 -48.52 -52.37 27.17
CA LEU A 7 -48.81 -52.53 25.75
C LEU A 7 -47.52 -52.49 24.93
N CYS A 8 -47.50 -53.29 23.86
CA CYS A 8 -46.47 -53.32 22.82
C CYS A 8 -47.15 -53.06 21.46
N PRO A 9 -46.51 -52.35 20.51
CA PRO A 9 -47.07 -52.18 19.17
C PRO A 9 -47.18 -53.55 18.49
N HIS A 10 -48.36 -53.84 17.97
CA HIS A 10 -48.62 -54.96 17.08
C HIS A 10 -48.54 -54.53 15.61
N SER A 11 -48.87 -53.26 15.35
CA SER A 11 -48.72 -52.57 14.06
C SER A 11 -48.48 -51.07 14.31
N ASP A 12 -48.37 -50.28 13.24
CA ASP A 12 -48.20 -48.82 13.37
C ASP A 12 -49.37 -48.12 14.08
N THR A 13 -50.55 -48.73 14.07
CA THR A 13 -51.78 -48.14 14.62
C THR A 13 -52.37 -48.94 15.78
N GLU A 14 -51.93 -50.17 15.99
CA GLU A 14 -52.51 -51.08 16.98
C GLU A 14 -51.51 -51.42 18.09
N TRP A 15 -51.93 -51.21 19.33
CA TRP A 15 -51.19 -51.59 20.53
C TRP A 15 -51.91 -52.72 21.26
N ARG A 16 -51.18 -53.79 21.61
CA ARG A 16 -51.74 -54.95 22.28
C ARG A 16 -51.08 -55.21 23.63
N PRO A 17 -51.84 -55.70 24.61
CA PRO A 17 -51.28 -56.05 25.91
C PRO A 17 -50.35 -57.24 25.81
N ILE A 18 -49.28 -57.19 26.61
CA ILE A 18 -48.26 -58.23 26.71
C ILE A 18 -48.18 -58.76 28.14
N THR A 19 -47.67 -59.99 28.28
CA THR A 19 -47.37 -60.60 29.58
C THR A 19 -46.00 -60.14 30.10
N ILE A 20 -45.71 -60.45 31.37
CA ILE A 20 -44.38 -60.22 31.99
C ILE A 20 -43.24 -61.02 31.33
N GLU A 21 -43.58 -61.99 30.49
CA GLU A 21 -42.64 -62.78 29.68
C GLU A 21 -42.49 -62.22 28.25
N PHE A 22 -43.07 -61.04 27.96
CA PHE A 22 -43.05 -60.40 26.65
C PHE A 22 -43.78 -61.22 25.55
N CYS A 23 -44.81 -61.97 25.92
CA CYS A 23 -45.70 -62.65 24.98
C CYS A 23 -46.98 -61.84 24.79
N PHE A 24 -47.49 -61.70 23.56
CA PHE A 24 -48.81 -61.11 23.33
C PHE A 24 -49.88 -61.92 24.05
N ALA A 25 -50.72 -61.25 24.84
CA ALA A 25 -51.79 -61.92 25.59
C ALA A 25 -52.82 -62.52 24.60
N PRO A 26 -52.99 -63.86 24.56
CA PRO A 26 -53.88 -64.53 23.59
C PRO A 26 -55.38 -64.26 23.83
N THR A 27 -55.77 -63.99 25.08
CA THR A 27 -57.14 -63.72 25.52
C THR A 27 -57.13 -62.78 26.74
N GLY A 28 -58.21 -62.03 26.98
CA GLY A 28 -58.31 -61.02 28.05
C GLY A 28 -57.99 -61.54 29.46
N ASP A 29 -58.13 -62.84 29.71
CA ASP A 29 -57.91 -63.46 31.03
C ASP A 29 -56.42 -63.77 31.34
N GLN A 30 -55.52 -63.68 30.35
CA GLN A 30 -54.06 -63.84 30.55
C GLN A 30 -53.32 -62.50 30.65
N GLN A 31 -54.05 -61.38 30.67
CA GLN A 31 -53.46 -60.07 30.86
C GLN A 31 -53.01 -59.92 32.31
N TYR A 32 -51.71 -59.62 32.50
CA TYR A 32 -51.24 -59.18 33.80
C TYR A 32 -51.81 -57.77 34.02
N LEU A 33 -52.64 -57.66 35.05
CA LEU A 33 -53.22 -56.40 35.48
C LEU A 33 -52.55 -56.00 36.79
N TRP A 34 -51.94 -54.83 36.77
CA TRP A 34 -51.27 -54.25 37.94
C TRP A 34 -52.26 -53.35 38.70
N PRO A 35 -52.44 -53.54 40.01
CA PRO A 35 -53.35 -52.70 40.80
C PRO A 35 -52.83 -51.27 41.06
N PRO A 36 -51.54 -51.03 41.39
CA PRO A 36 -50.98 -49.67 41.36
C PRO A 36 -50.20 -49.41 40.07
N PHE A 37 -50.16 -48.14 39.65
CA PHE A 37 -49.42 -47.71 38.47
C PHE A 37 -47.92 -47.98 38.62
N GLU A 38 -47.41 -47.78 39.83
CA GLU A 38 -46.00 -47.95 40.19
C GLU A 38 -45.51 -49.37 39.92
N ASP A 39 -46.34 -50.39 40.20
CA ASP A 39 -45.97 -51.79 39.91
C ASP A 39 -45.98 -52.06 38.40
N ALA A 40 -46.91 -51.45 37.66
CA ALA A 40 -46.99 -51.57 36.21
C ALA A 40 -45.77 -50.94 35.53
N GLU A 41 -45.37 -49.75 35.98
CA GLU A 41 -44.19 -49.04 35.48
C GLU A 41 -42.90 -49.77 35.87
N ALA A 42 -42.78 -50.27 37.10
CA ALA A 42 -41.64 -51.09 37.51
C ALA A 42 -41.51 -52.35 36.64
N ALA A 43 -42.63 -53.01 36.33
CA ALA A 43 -42.64 -54.15 35.41
C ALA A 43 -42.25 -53.74 33.97
N ARG A 44 -42.72 -52.58 33.48
CA ARG A 44 -42.31 -52.03 32.17
C ARG A 44 -40.81 -51.79 32.12
N GLN A 45 -40.23 -51.17 33.15
CA GLN A 45 -38.79 -50.92 33.24
C GLN A 45 -37.99 -52.22 33.24
N GLN A 46 -38.44 -53.25 33.98
CA GLN A 46 -37.80 -54.57 33.95
C GLN A 46 -37.85 -55.23 32.56
N LEU A 47 -38.94 -55.04 31.81
CA LEU A 47 -39.04 -55.53 30.44
C LEU A 47 -38.09 -54.78 29.50
N LEU A 48 -37.98 -53.45 29.62
CA LEU A 48 -37.04 -52.65 28.83
C LEU A 48 -35.57 -53.02 29.10
N LEU A 49 -35.22 -53.41 30.32
CA LEU A 49 -33.88 -53.93 30.62
C LEU A 49 -33.57 -55.25 29.89
N ARG A 50 -34.59 -56.05 29.58
CA ARG A 50 -34.44 -57.33 28.86
C ARG A 50 -34.50 -57.14 27.35
N VAL A 51 -35.34 -56.21 26.89
CA VAL A 51 -35.57 -55.91 25.47
C VAL A 51 -35.48 -54.40 25.27
N PRO A 52 -34.26 -53.83 25.17
CA PRO A 52 -34.06 -52.37 25.13
C PRO A 52 -34.73 -51.70 23.94
N ASP A 53 -34.83 -52.41 22.82
CA ASP A 53 -35.40 -51.89 21.58
C ASP A 53 -36.94 -51.99 21.53
N ALA A 54 -37.58 -52.54 22.57
CA ALA A 54 -39.03 -52.69 22.61
C ALA A 54 -39.73 -51.35 22.91
N ARG A 55 -40.71 -51.01 22.09
CA ARG A 55 -41.59 -49.86 22.34
C ARG A 55 -42.70 -50.27 23.31
N LEU A 56 -42.54 -49.99 24.59
CA LEU A 56 -43.50 -50.37 25.64
C LEU A 56 -44.14 -49.15 26.30
N ARG A 57 -45.44 -49.22 26.58
CA ARG A 57 -46.18 -48.22 27.34
C ARG A 57 -47.13 -48.80 28.38
N VAL A 58 -47.39 -48.06 29.46
CA VAL A 58 -48.43 -48.39 30.45
C VAL A 58 -49.75 -47.76 30.03
N ALA A 59 -50.85 -48.51 30.12
CA ALA A 59 -52.20 -48.00 29.85
C ALA A 59 -53.21 -48.52 30.88
N LEU A 60 -54.35 -47.83 30.99
CA LEU A 60 -55.49 -48.30 31.78
C LEU A 60 -56.16 -49.52 31.14
N ALA A 61 -56.55 -50.48 31.97
CA ALA A 61 -57.33 -51.64 31.59
C ALA A 61 -58.81 -51.40 31.96
N GLY A 62 -59.66 -51.19 30.95
CA GLY A 62 -61.12 -51.12 31.12
C GLY A 62 -61.69 -49.90 31.85
N ALA A 63 -60.88 -48.85 32.11
CA ALA A 63 -61.29 -47.59 32.73
C ALA A 63 -60.89 -46.39 31.86
N ASN A 64 -61.61 -45.26 31.99
CA ASN A 64 -61.23 -44.02 31.32
C ASN A 64 -60.17 -43.27 32.12
N ILE A 65 -59.36 -42.46 31.43
CA ILE A 65 -58.28 -41.68 32.06
C ILE A 65 -58.81 -40.63 33.08
N GLY A 66 -60.09 -40.28 33.02
CA GLY A 66 -60.76 -39.41 33.99
C GLY A 66 -61.16 -40.09 35.30
N ASP A 67 -61.07 -41.43 35.36
CA ASP A 67 -61.50 -42.23 36.52
C ASP A 67 -60.36 -42.46 37.53
N VAL A 68 -59.15 -41.99 37.24
CA VAL A 68 -57.98 -42.07 38.12
C VAL A 68 -57.67 -40.73 38.79
N ASP A 69 -56.95 -40.79 39.91
CA ASP A 69 -56.40 -39.59 40.53
C ASP A 69 -55.54 -38.82 39.52
N TRP A 70 -55.54 -37.49 39.65
CA TRP A 70 -54.90 -36.61 38.70
C TRP A 70 -53.39 -36.86 38.58
N GLN A 71 -52.69 -37.23 39.66
CA GLN A 71 -51.25 -37.53 39.58
C GLN A 71 -50.99 -38.80 38.77
N VAL A 72 -51.82 -39.83 38.97
CA VAL A 72 -51.75 -41.07 38.19
C VAL A 72 -52.05 -40.80 36.73
N ARG A 73 -53.00 -39.90 36.44
CA ARG A 73 -53.26 -39.44 35.07
C ARG A 73 -52.04 -38.79 34.43
N GLU A 74 -51.39 -37.84 35.11
CA GLU A 74 -50.22 -37.18 34.52
C GLU A 74 -49.05 -38.17 34.33
N LYS A 75 -48.81 -39.08 35.28
CA LYS A 75 -47.83 -40.17 35.13
C LYS A 75 -48.12 -41.07 33.93
N LEU A 76 -49.39 -41.42 33.69
CA LEU A 76 -49.81 -42.17 32.51
C LEU A 76 -49.47 -41.44 31.21
N ARG A 77 -49.66 -40.12 31.15
CA ARG A 77 -49.37 -39.32 29.95
C ARG A 77 -47.88 -39.30 29.60
N PHE A 78 -46.99 -39.38 30.59
CA PHE A 78 -45.57 -39.62 30.33
C PHE A 78 -45.31 -41.05 29.88
N ALA A 79 -45.90 -42.04 30.55
CA ALA A 79 -45.67 -43.45 30.26
C ALA A 79 -46.22 -43.91 28.89
N ASP A 80 -47.28 -43.26 28.40
CA ASP A 80 -47.88 -43.54 27.10
C ASP A 80 -47.34 -42.69 25.94
N GLY A 81 -46.48 -41.72 26.25
CA GLY A 81 -45.83 -40.81 25.30
C GLY A 81 -46.69 -39.62 24.88
N SER A 82 -47.86 -39.40 25.50
CA SER A 82 -48.66 -38.20 25.27
C SER A 82 -47.90 -36.93 25.67
N TYR A 83 -47.05 -37.02 26.70
CA TYR A 83 -46.17 -35.95 27.15
C TYR A 83 -44.73 -36.23 26.76
N GLU A 84 -44.17 -35.28 26.00
CA GLU A 84 -42.76 -35.25 25.71
C GLU A 84 -42.00 -34.57 26.86
N PRO A 85 -40.99 -35.24 27.45
CA PRO A 85 -40.23 -34.69 28.56
C PRO A 85 -39.38 -33.49 28.12
N THR A 86 -39.16 -32.57 29.06
CA THR A 86 -38.22 -31.46 28.89
C THR A 86 -36.76 -31.94 29.01
N PRO A 87 -35.76 -31.20 28.48
CA PRO A 87 -34.35 -31.62 28.55
C PRO A 87 -33.81 -31.82 29.96
N TRP A 88 -34.41 -31.15 30.95
CA TRP A 88 -34.06 -31.26 32.36
C TRP A 88 -34.92 -32.29 33.13
N HIS A 89 -35.71 -33.11 32.44
CA HIS A 89 -36.66 -34.02 33.09
C HIS A 89 -35.95 -34.97 34.05
N ASP A 90 -34.77 -35.49 33.73
CA ASP A 90 -34.05 -36.43 34.60
C ASP A 90 -33.15 -35.77 35.64
N GLU A 91 -33.15 -34.44 35.71
CA GLU A 91 -32.27 -33.71 36.61
C GLU A 91 -32.73 -33.84 38.09
N PRO A 92 -31.81 -34.05 39.05
CA PRO A 92 -32.18 -34.28 40.45
C PRO A 92 -33.02 -33.16 41.07
N TRP A 93 -32.70 -31.91 40.74
CA TRP A 93 -33.42 -30.73 41.25
C TRP A 93 -34.85 -30.65 40.71
N TYR A 94 -35.11 -31.17 39.51
CA TYR A 94 -36.45 -31.23 38.94
C TYR A 94 -37.21 -32.45 39.48
N GLN A 95 -36.57 -33.62 39.49
CA GLN A 95 -37.15 -34.87 39.99
C GLN A 95 -37.65 -34.75 41.43
N ALA A 96 -36.98 -33.97 42.28
CA ALA A 96 -37.43 -33.67 43.64
C ALA A 96 -38.81 -32.99 43.74
N LYS A 97 -39.25 -32.31 42.67
CA LYS A 97 -40.53 -31.58 42.58
C LYS A 97 -41.40 -32.06 41.41
N HIS A 98 -41.03 -33.14 40.72
CA HIS A 98 -41.68 -33.56 39.47
C HIS A 98 -43.18 -33.85 39.69
N ASP A 99 -43.52 -34.60 40.73
CA ASP A 99 -44.88 -35.01 41.09
C ASP A 99 -45.79 -33.84 41.52
N GLU A 100 -45.23 -32.63 41.69
CA GLU A 100 -45.99 -31.41 41.99
C GLU A 100 -46.47 -30.72 40.72
N HIS A 101 -45.68 -30.76 39.64
CA HIS A 101 -45.90 -29.93 38.45
C HIS A 101 -46.13 -30.70 37.15
N PHE A 102 -45.53 -31.89 36.98
CA PHE A 102 -45.61 -32.66 35.73
C PHE A 102 -45.29 -31.82 34.47
N CYS A 103 -44.20 -31.04 34.52
CA CYS A 103 -43.77 -30.20 33.41
C CYS A 103 -43.31 -31.04 32.20
N HIS A 104 -43.83 -30.67 31.03
CA HIS A 104 -43.57 -31.30 29.73
C HIS A 104 -43.61 -30.24 28.61
N ILE A 105 -43.22 -30.64 27.41
CA ILE A 105 -43.33 -29.80 26.21
C ILE A 105 -44.80 -29.60 25.87
N SER A 106 -45.21 -28.36 25.62
CA SER A 106 -46.62 -28.06 25.34
C SER A 106 -47.08 -28.69 24.04
N THR A 107 -48.15 -29.47 24.10
CA THR A 107 -48.79 -30.07 22.91
C THR A 107 -49.64 -29.06 22.13
N GLU A 108 -49.99 -27.93 22.75
CA GLU A 108 -50.85 -26.88 22.14
C GLU A 108 -50.06 -25.71 21.57
N GLN A 109 -48.90 -25.38 22.15
CA GLN A 109 -48.11 -24.21 21.75
C GLN A 109 -46.64 -24.58 21.55
N ALA A 110 -46.20 -24.54 20.28
CA ALA A 110 -44.81 -24.77 19.91
C ALA A 110 -43.85 -23.83 20.69
N GLY A 111 -42.68 -24.36 21.07
CA GLY A 111 -41.65 -23.60 21.80
C GLY A 111 -41.96 -23.30 23.27
N LYS A 112 -43.09 -23.80 23.80
CA LYS A 112 -43.49 -23.58 25.19
C LYS A 112 -43.56 -24.87 25.97
N ILE A 113 -43.62 -24.72 27.29
CA ILE A 113 -43.82 -25.82 28.22
C ILE A 113 -45.21 -25.71 28.84
N ALA A 114 -45.77 -26.86 29.20
CA ALA A 114 -47.02 -26.98 29.93
C ALA A 114 -46.78 -27.70 31.26
N PHE A 115 -47.50 -27.30 32.31
CA PHE A 115 -47.42 -27.92 33.63
C PHE A 115 -48.72 -27.71 34.43
N THR A 116 -48.90 -28.52 35.46
CA THR A 116 -49.99 -28.43 36.42
C THR A 116 -49.56 -27.59 37.62
N GLU A 117 -50.16 -26.41 37.81
CA GLU A 117 -49.68 -25.46 38.85
C GLU A 117 -49.93 -25.94 40.29
N ASN A 118 -51.01 -26.69 40.52
CA ASN A 118 -51.37 -27.23 41.83
C ASN A 118 -52.42 -28.33 41.69
N SER A 119 -52.63 -29.09 42.77
CA SER A 119 -53.58 -30.21 42.81
C SER A 119 -55.02 -29.84 42.42
N ALA A 120 -55.51 -28.64 42.79
CA ALA A 120 -56.87 -28.22 42.41
C ALA A 120 -57.02 -28.03 40.90
N LYS A 121 -55.98 -27.53 40.22
CA LYS A 121 -55.93 -27.47 38.75
C LYS A 121 -55.77 -28.86 38.13
N GLY A 122 -54.96 -29.72 38.75
CA GLY A 122 -54.82 -31.13 38.37
C GLY A 122 -56.15 -31.87 38.41
N GLN A 123 -56.97 -31.71 39.45
CA GLN A 123 -58.29 -32.34 39.52
C GLN A 123 -59.24 -31.89 38.39
N LEU A 124 -59.08 -30.67 37.91
CA LEU A 124 -59.85 -30.12 36.79
C LEU A 124 -59.20 -30.37 35.42
N ASP A 125 -58.10 -31.12 35.37
CA ASP A 125 -57.28 -31.36 34.17
C ASP A 125 -56.89 -30.07 33.45
N ARG A 126 -56.50 -29.05 34.22
CA ARG A 126 -56.08 -27.74 33.69
C ARG A 126 -54.59 -27.53 33.82
N GLN A 127 -53.99 -27.16 32.72
CA GLN A 127 -52.56 -26.88 32.62
C GLN A 127 -52.31 -25.41 32.31
N LEU A 128 -51.18 -24.90 32.75
CA LEU A 128 -50.69 -23.59 32.38
C LEU A 128 -49.56 -23.73 31.37
N VAL A 129 -49.59 -22.87 30.36
CA VAL A 129 -48.56 -22.80 29.32
C VAL A 129 -47.75 -21.53 29.49
N MET A 130 -46.43 -21.64 29.50
CA MET A 130 -45.53 -20.48 29.54
C MET A 130 -44.18 -20.75 28.86
N SER A 131 -43.36 -19.72 28.72
CA SER A 131 -42.00 -19.89 28.22
C SER A 131 -41.13 -20.68 29.22
N PRO A 132 -40.16 -21.48 28.73
CA PRO A 132 -39.29 -22.30 29.57
C PRO A 132 -38.54 -21.45 30.61
N GLY A 133 -37.94 -20.32 30.19
CA GLY A 133 -37.21 -19.44 31.11
C GLY A 133 -38.09 -18.88 32.23
N ARG A 134 -39.33 -18.49 31.94
CA ARG A 134 -40.28 -18.00 32.95
C ARG A 134 -40.62 -19.07 33.97
N TYR A 135 -40.78 -20.31 33.52
CA TYR A 135 -41.05 -21.44 34.40
C TYR A 135 -39.86 -21.73 35.31
N LEU A 136 -38.65 -21.85 34.74
CA LEU A 136 -37.44 -22.13 35.50
C LEU A 136 -37.15 -21.02 36.53
N HIS A 137 -37.28 -19.75 36.16
CA HIS A 137 -37.18 -18.65 37.11
C HIS A 137 -38.21 -18.72 38.25
N ARG A 138 -39.46 -19.07 37.92
CA ARG A 138 -40.55 -19.07 38.90
C ARG A 138 -40.40 -20.18 39.95
N PHE A 139 -39.93 -21.37 39.56
CA PHE A 139 -39.96 -22.56 40.42
C PHE A 139 -38.59 -23.08 40.85
N PHE A 140 -37.52 -22.68 40.14
CA PHE A 140 -36.18 -23.23 40.30
C PHE A 140 -35.08 -22.17 40.39
N SER A 141 -35.41 -20.89 40.62
CA SER A 141 -34.41 -19.82 40.82
C SER A 141 -33.55 -19.99 42.08
N ASN A 142 -33.96 -20.83 43.03
CA ASN A 142 -33.13 -21.20 44.18
C ASN A 142 -32.11 -22.30 43.84
N ASP A 143 -32.37 -23.08 42.79
CA ASP A 143 -31.59 -24.25 42.39
C ASP A 143 -30.71 -23.94 41.16
N LEU A 144 -31.10 -22.96 40.34
CA LEU A 144 -30.47 -22.57 39.08
C LEU A 144 -30.20 -21.06 39.03
N ASP A 145 -29.01 -20.68 38.57
CA ASP A 145 -28.70 -19.31 38.22
C ASP A 145 -29.20 -18.95 36.81
N ASN A 146 -29.10 -17.67 36.44
CA ASN A 146 -29.58 -17.17 35.14
C ASN A 146 -28.88 -17.86 33.96
N ASN A 147 -27.58 -18.14 34.08
CA ASN A 147 -26.81 -18.77 33.00
C ASN A 147 -27.24 -20.23 32.80
N ALA A 148 -27.47 -20.97 33.88
CA ALA A 148 -27.99 -22.33 33.82
C ALA A 148 -29.40 -22.36 33.20
N ILE A 149 -30.26 -21.41 33.57
CA ILE A 149 -31.61 -21.28 32.99
C ILE A 149 -31.53 -21.04 31.49
N GLU A 150 -30.66 -20.14 31.04
CA GLU A 150 -30.44 -19.86 29.61
C GLU A 150 -29.96 -21.11 28.87
N GLY A 151 -28.99 -21.84 29.43
CA GLY A 151 -28.49 -23.10 28.87
C GLY A 151 -29.60 -24.16 28.72
N TRP A 152 -30.50 -24.29 29.70
CA TRP A 152 -31.64 -25.21 29.61
C TRP A 152 -32.67 -24.79 28.56
N CYS A 153 -32.95 -23.49 28.43
CA CYS A 153 -33.81 -22.98 27.37
C CYS A 153 -33.22 -23.27 25.98
N ALA A 154 -31.91 -23.09 25.83
CA ALA A 154 -31.21 -23.40 24.59
C ALA A 154 -31.28 -24.90 24.24
N ARG A 155 -31.06 -25.80 25.22
CA ARG A 155 -31.23 -27.25 25.04
C ARG A 155 -32.64 -27.63 24.60
N LEU A 156 -33.67 -26.97 25.14
CA LEU A 156 -35.05 -27.22 24.74
C LEU A 156 -35.30 -26.78 23.29
N SER A 157 -34.86 -25.60 22.89
CA SER A 157 -34.98 -25.16 21.50
C SER A 157 -34.24 -26.10 20.53
N VAL A 158 -33.08 -26.65 20.93
CA VAL A 158 -32.37 -27.68 20.15
C VAL A 158 -33.18 -28.98 20.05
N GLN A 159 -33.76 -29.47 21.16
CA GLN A 159 -34.64 -30.66 21.15
C GLN A 159 -35.84 -30.45 20.20
N LEU A 160 -36.40 -29.24 20.18
CA LEU A 160 -37.53 -28.86 19.33
C LEU A 160 -37.12 -28.55 17.87
N GLN A 161 -35.82 -28.61 17.55
CA GLN A 161 -35.25 -28.22 16.25
C GLN A 161 -35.64 -26.79 15.81
N GLU A 162 -35.86 -25.90 16.78
CA GLU A 162 -36.10 -24.48 16.51
C GLU A 162 -34.80 -23.84 16.04
N ASP A 163 -34.79 -23.32 14.80
CA ASP A 163 -33.63 -22.68 14.17
C ASP A 163 -32.42 -23.60 14.04
N ALA A 164 -32.57 -24.65 13.22
CA ALA A 164 -31.49 -25.58 12.92
C ALA A 164 -30.20 -24.89 12.44
N LEU A 165 -29.05 -25.46 12.82
CA LEU A 165 -27.73 -25.00 12.42
C LEU A 165 -27.60 -25.00 10.90
N LYS A 166 -27.30 -23.83 10.33
CA LYS A 166 -26.98 -23.66 8.91
C LYS A 166 -25.50 -23.33 8.78
N ILE A 167 -24.85 -23.90 7.78
CA ILE A 167 -23.46 -23.62 7.44
C ILE A 167 -23.40 -23.34 5.95
N THR A 168 -22.78 -22.21 5.57
CA THR A 168 -22.69 -21.78 4.17
C THR A 168 -21.30 -21.25 3.83
N GLN A 169 -20.89 -21.48 2.58
CA GLN A 169 -19.70 -20.89 1.96
C GLN A 169 -20.09 -19.99 0.77
N ASP A 170 -21.38 -19.70 0.62
CA ASP A 170 -21.88 -18.80 -0.42
C ASP A 170 -21.67 -17.35 -0.01
N ALA A 171 -21.04 -16.56 -0.88
CA ALA A 171 -20.65 -15.19 -0.55
C ALA A 171 -21.85 -14.26 -0.34
N ASP A 172 -22.91 -14.43 -1.12
CA ASP A 172 -24.12 -13.60 -1.02
C ASP A 172 -24.87 -13.92 0.27
N GLU A 173 -25.04 -15.20 0.59
CA GLU A 173 -25.65 -15.62 1.85
C GLU A 173 -24.84 -15.19 3.08
N ILE A 174 -23.51 -15.21 3.01
CA ILE A 174 -22.65 -14.71 4.09
C ILE A 174 -22.89 -13.23 4.32
N GLU A 175 -22.94 -12.43 3.26
CA GLU A 175 -23.24 -11.00 3.34
C GLU A 175 -24.63 -10.75 3.95
N ASP A 176 -25.67 -11.40 3.42
CA ASP A 176 -27.05 -11.28 3.93
C ASP A 176 -27.11 -11.53 5.44
N VAL A 177 -26.43 -12.57 5.93
CA VAL A 177 -26.41 -12.95 7.35
C VAL A 177 -25.60 -11.98 8.20
N TYR A 178 -24.56 -11.33 7.65
CA TYR A 178 -23.83 -10.28 8.37
C TYR A 178 -24.69 -9.02 8.52
N VAL A 179 -25.33 -8.58 7.44
CA VAL A 179 -26.18 -7.39 7.38
C VAL A 179 -27.48 -7.57 8.19
N GLY A 180 -28.18 -8.68 8.01
CA GLY A 180 -29.43 -9.00 8.70
C GLY A 180 -29.23 -9.65 10.08
N GLY A 181 -27.99 -9.73 10.56
CA GLY A 181 -27.65 -10.47 11.77
C GLY A 181 -27.46 -9.62 13.03
N PRO A 182 -26.86 -10.22 14.09
CA PRO A 182 -26.55 -9.49 15.31
C PRO A 182 -25.53 -8.38 15.04
N SER A 183 -25.65 -7.27 15.79
CA SER A 183 -24.80 -6.10 15.63
C SER A 183 -23.31 -6.44 15.77
N SER A 184 -22.51 -5.94 14.83
CA SER A 184 -21.05 -5.98 14.84
C SER A 184 -20.51 -4.84 13.96
N CYS A 185 -19.22 -4.55 14.02
CA CYS A 185 -18.58 -3.60 13.10
C CYS A 185 -18.74 -4.00 11.62
N MET A 186 -18.93 -5.30 11.35
CA MET A 186 -19.14 -5.83 10.00
C MET A 186 -20.63 -6.03 9.65
N ALA A 187 -21.58 -5.48 10.42
CA ALA A 187 -23.02 -5.68 10.18
C ALA A 187 -23.66 -4.59 9.30
N HIS A 188 -22.84 -3.76 8.67
CA HIS A 188 -23.28 -2.64 7.83
C HIS A 188 -23.42 -3.07 6.37
N ASP A 189 -24.11 -2.28 5.54
CA ASP A 189 -24.22 -2.59 4.12
C ASP A 189 -22.87 -2.41 3.42
N ALA A 190 -22.69 -3.03 2.24
CA ALA A 190 -21.43 -2.93 1.48
C ALA A 190 -20.99 -1.48 1.23
N SER A 191 -21.93 -0.54 1.09
CA SER A 191 -21.67 0.88 0.85
C SER A 191 -21.09 1.63 2.05
N ASP A 192 -21.11 1.05 3.25
CA ASP A 192 -20.53 1.64 4.46
C ASP A 192 -19.03 1.32 4.60
N PHE A 193 -18.46 0.53 3.69
CA PHE A 193 -17.05 0.17 3.64
C PHE A 193 -16.34 0.89 2.49
N GLU A 194 -15.02 1.02 2.61
CA GLU A 194 -14.18 1.61 1.57
C GLU A 194 -13.97 0.66 0.39
N SER A 195 -14.18 -0.64 0.61
CA SER A 195 -14.08 -1.67 -0.41
C SER A 195 -15.26 -1.68 -1.39
N PHE A 196 -15.03 -2.09 -2.64
CA PHE A 196 -16.10 -2.19 -3.65
C PHE A 196 -17.21 -3.21 -3.34
N CYS A 197 -17.01 -4.09 -2.36
CA CYS A 197 -17.98 -5.10 -1.91
C CYS A 197 -17.90 -5.32 -0.39
N HIS A 198 -18.87 -6.04 0.18
CA HIS A 198 -18.91 -6.30 1.62
C HIS A 198 -17.72 -7.16 2.09
N PRO A 199 -16.95 -6.75 3.12
CA PRO A 199 -15.72 -7.45 3.52
C PRO A 199 -15.92 -8.88 4.01
N ALA A 200 -17.07 -9.21 4.61
CA ALA A 200 -17.35 -10.57 5.06
C ALA A 200 -17.40 -11.61 3.92
N ARG A 201 -17.55 -11.18 2.67
CA ARG A 201 -17.56 -12.08 1.50
C ARG A 201 -16.26 -12.89 1.36
N ILE A 202 -15.16 -12.47 2.00
CA ILE A 202 -13.90 -13.22 1.96
C ILE A 202 -14.03 -14.60 2.62
N TYR A 203 -14.95 -14.74 3.59
CA TYR A 203 -15.17 -16.00 4.31
C TYR A 203 -15.77 -17.09 3.42
N ALA A 204 -16.23 -16.75 2.20
CA ALA A 204 -16.54 -17.70 1.12
C ALA A 204 -15.25 -18.28 0.48
N GLY A 205 -14.27 -18.63 1.32
CA GLY A 205 -13.03 -19.28 0.94
C GLY A 205 -13.12 -20.81 1.01
N PRO A 206 -12.06 -21.52 0.61
CA PRO A 206 -12.06 -22.98 0.60
C PRO A 206 -12.09 -23.60 2.01
N ASP A 207 -11.48 -22.94 3.00
CA ASP A 207 -11.34 -23.50 4.35
C ASP A 207 -12.35 -22.93 5.36
N THR A 208 -12.91 -21.75 5.09
CA THR A 208 -13.84 -21.07 6.00
C THR A 208 -15.29 -21.16 5.52
N ALA A 209 -16.22 -21.05 6.45
CA ALA A 209 -17.65 -20.96 6.22
C ALA A 209 -18.29 -20.08 7.31
N LEU A 210 -19.56 -19.71 7.13
CA LEU A 210 -20.35 -19.05 8.16
C LEU A 210 -21.39 -20.03 8.72
N ALA A 211 -21.36 -20.24 10.03
CA ALA A 211 -22.40 -20.95 10.76
C ALA A 211 -23.39 -19.96 11.36
N TYR A 212 -24.69 -20.20 11.23
CA TYR A 212 -25.72 -19.31 11.76
C TYR A 212 -27.05 -20.03 12.05
N ILE A 213 -27.93 -19.34 12.77
CA ILE A 213 -29.30 -19.76 13.10
C ILE A 213 -30.29 -18.63 12.81
N GLY A 214 -31.52 -18.98 12.45
CA GLY A 214 -32.57 -18.03 12.05
C GLY A 214 -32.70 -17.85 10.54
N ALA A 215 -33.39 -16.80 10.11
CA ALA A 215 -33.48 -16.42 8.70
C ALA A 215 -32.21 -15.69 8.25
N ARG A 216 -31.94 -15.61 6.94
CA ARG A 216 -30.75 -14.90 6.42
C ARG A 216 -30.81 -13.41 6.75
N GLU A 217 -31.98 -12.82 6.54
CA GLU A 217 -32.31 -11.41 6.79
C GLU A 217 -32.61 -11.05 8.26
N ASP A 218 -32.66 -12.05 9.14
CA ASP A 218 -32.90 -11.89 10.59
C ASP A 218 -32.16 -13.02 11.34
N ALA A 219 -30.84 -13.06 11.15
CA ALA A 219 -30.01 -14.09 11.75
C ALA A 219 -29.89 -13.83 13.26
N ARG A 220 -30.29 -14.81 14.07
CA ARG A 220 -30.30 -14.66 15.54
C ARG A 220 -28.93 -14.85 16.16
N ALA A 221 -28.09 -15.66 15.53
CA ALA A 221 -26.70 -15.83 15.91
C ALA A 221 -25.86 -16.27 14.71
N ARG A 222 -24.57 -15.93 14.72
CA ARG A 222 -23.61 -16.34 13.69
C ARG A 222 -22.19 -16.48 14.25
N SER A 223 -21.37 -17.28 13.56
CA SER A 223 -19.94 -17.49 13.85
C SER A 223 -19.21 -18.00 12.60
N VAL A 224 -17.98 -17.53 12.38
CA VAL A 224 -17.12 -18.06 11.31
C VAL A 224 -16.57 -19.40 11.76
N VAL A 225 -16.59 -20.39 10.87
CA VAL A 225 -16.15 -21.75 11.16
C VAL A 225 -15.16 -22.26 10.12
N TRP A 226 -14.34 -23.23 10.54
CA TRP A 226 -13.49 -24.03 9.67
C TRP A 226 -14.07 -25.46 9.64
N PRO A 227 -14.86 -25.84 8.62
CA PRO A 227 -15.59 -27.12 8.61
C PRO A 227 -14.69 -28.35 8.71
N GLU A 228 -13.61 -28.39 7.94
CA GLU A 228 -12.68 -29.53 7.90
C GLU A 228 -12.00 -29.78 9.25
N ARG A 229 -11.63 -28.70 9.97
CA ARG A 229 -11.00 -28.80 11.29
C ARG A 229 -11.99 -28.80 12.45
N LYS A 230 -13.28 -28.63 12.17
CA LYS A 230 -14.33 -28.47 13.17
C LYS A 230 -14.00 -27.38 14.20
N ILE A 231 -13.60 -26.20 13.71
CA ILE A 231 -13.30 -25.03 14.56
C ILE A 231 -14.39 -23.98 14.36
N HIS A 232 -14.82 -23.31 15.43
CA HIS A 232 -15.61 -22.09 15.36
C HIS A 232 -14.89 -20.95 16.08
N THR A 233 -15.13 -19.72 15.64
CA THR A 233 -14.60 -18.50 16.28
C THR A 233 -15.61 -17.92 17.26
N SER A 234 -15.48 -16.63 17.58
CA SER A 234 -16.44 -15.84 18.32
C SER A 234 -17.87 -16.04 17.78
N ILE A 235 -18.82 -16.11 18.70
CA ILE A 235 -20.25 -16.21 18.39
C ILE A 235 -20.90 -14.87 18.72
N TYR A 236 -21.67 -14.34 17.79
CA TYR A 236 -22.48 -13.14 17.96
C TYR A 236 -23.96 -13.50 18.03
N GLY A 237 -24.74 -12.81 18.87
CA GLY A 237 -26.19 -13.04 19.02
C GLY A 237 -26.57 -14.05 20.12
N ASP A 238 -27.43 -15.01 19.81
CA ASP A 238 -27.81 -16.14 20.69
C ASP A 238 -26.64 -17.15 20.84
N VAL A 239 -25.67 -16.76 21.67
CA VAL A 239 -24.42 -17.51 21.93
C VAL A 239 -24.72 -18.91 22.47
N SER A 240 -25.61 -19.00 23.46
CA SER A 240 -25.93 -20.25 24.17
C SER A 240 -26.46 -21.31 23.20
N ARG A 241 -27.37 -20.94 22.29
CA ARG A 241 -27.96 -21.89 21.33
C ARG A 241 -26.99 -22.29 20.24
N LEU A 242 -26.34 -21.33 19.58
CA LEU A 242 -25.43 -21.64 18.49
C LEU A 242 -24.21 -22.45 18.98
N LYS A 243 -23.70 -22.17 20.17
CA LYS A 243 -22.63 -22.96 20.79
C LYS A 243 -23.02 -24.42 20.98
N LEU A 244 -24.20 -24.69 21.57
CA LEU A 244 -24.68 -26.07 21.76
C LEU A 244 -24.84 -26.81 20.43
N LEU A 245 -25.37 -26.14 19.40
CA LEU A 245 -25.53 -26.73 18.07
C LEU A 245 -24.18 -27.04 17.40
N LEU A 246 -23.21 -26.14 17.54
CA LEU A 246 -21.85 -26.33 17.02
C LEU A 246 -21.13 -27.48 17.74
N GLU A 247 -21.18 -27.52 19.07
CA GLU A 247 -20.59 -28.59 19.88
C GLU A 247 -21.23 -29.96 19.55
N ALA A 248 -22.55 -30.01 19.39
CA ALA A 248 -23.26 -31.22 18.95
C ALA A 248 -22.85 -31.66 17.53
N ALA A 249 -22.50 -30.72 16.65
CA ALA A 249 -21.97 -30.97 15.31
C ALA A 249 -20.45 -31.26 15.29
N GLY A 250 -19.82 -31.34 16.47
CA GLY A 250 -18.41 -31.68 16.68
C GLY A 250 -17.44 -30.52 16.61
N TYR A 251 -17.93 -29.27 16.53
CA TYR A 251 -17.08 -28.08 16.50
C TYR A 251 -16.56 -27.72 17.90
N ARG A 252 -15.38 -27.10 17.92
CA ARG A 252 -14.75 -26.54 19.12
C ARG A 252 -14.27 -25.12 18.87
N GLU A 253 -14.19 -24.34 19.93
CA GLU A 253 -13.66 -22.97 19.86
C GLU A 253 -12.17 -22.99 19.49
N GLY A 254 -11.74 -22.08 18.62
CA GLY A 254 -10.34 -21.94 18.22
C GLY A 254 -10.09 -20.83 17.21
N GLY A 255 -8.82 -20.65 16.84
CA GLY A 255 -8.38 -19.67 15.86
C GLY A 255 -8.38 -20.18 14.42
N LEU A 256 -8.48 -19.26 13.47
CA LEU A 256 -8.45 -19.51 12.03
C LEU A 256 -7.05 -19.45 11.42
N ASN A 257 -5.98 -19.31 12.23
CA ASN A 257 -4.62 -19.23 11.71
C ASN A 257 -4.28 -20.45 10.82
N GLY A 258 -3.88 -20.15 9.59
CA GLY A 258 -3.60 -21.11 8.53
C GLY A 258 -4.80 -21.45 7.64
N ALA A 259 -6.00 -20.92 7.89
CA ALA A 259 -7.14 -21.07 6.99
C ALA A 259 -6.94 -20.20 5.75
N ARG A 260 -7.31 -20.74 4.59
CA ARG A 260 -7.38 -20.01 3.32
C ARG A 260 -8.76 -19.39 3.17
N VAL A 261 -8.78 -18.08 2.95
CA VAL A 261 -9.96 -17.28 2.63
C VAL A 261 -9.87 -16.77 1.20
N ARG A 262 -10.99 -16.31 0.65
CA ARG A 262 -11.02 -15.82 -0.73
C ARG A 262 -10.12 -14.60 -0.89
N ARG A 263 -9.31 -14.58 -1.94
CA ARG A 263 -8.53 -13.42 -2.36
C ARG A 263 -9.41 -12.49 -3.19
N ILE A 264 -9.67 -11.29 -2.68
CA ILE A 264 -10.42 -10.23 -3.39
C ILE A 264 -9.53 -8.99 -3.40
N VAL A 265 -9.12 -8.57 -4.60
CA VAL A 265 -8.26 -7.40 -4.81
C VAL A 265 -9.12 -6.18 -5.07
N ASP A 266 -8.79 -5.06 -4.44
CA ASP A 266 -9.41 -3.75 -4.64
C ASP A 266 -8.33 -2.69 -4.81
N GLY A 267 -8.09 -2.28 -6.05
CA GLY A 267 -6.94 -1.44 -6.39
C GLY A 267 -5.61 -2.09 -6.01
N ASP A 268 -4.83 -1.40 -5.19
CA ASP A 268 -3.55 -1.86 -4.65
C ASP A 268 -3.69 -2.55 -3.26
N SER A 269 -4.92 -2.73 -2.79
CA SER A 269 -5.26 -3.30 -1.49
C SER A 269 -6.06 -4.59 -1.61
N PHE A 270 -6.32 -5.24 -0.47
CA PHE A 270 -7.20 -6.41 -0.39
C PHE A 270 -8.46 -6.07 0.37
N VAL A 271 -9.60 -6.63 -0.06
CA VAL A 271 -10.81 -6.61 0.76
C VAL A 271 -10.60 -7.55 1.93
N VAL A 272 -10.65 -7.03 3.15
CA VAL A 272 -10.38 -7.77 4.39
C VAL A 272 -11.35 -7.30 5.49
N PRO A 273 -12.14 -8.19 6.11
CA PRO A 273 -12.97 -7.86 7.25
C PRO A 273 -12.12 -7.84 8.52
N TYR A 274 -12.70 -7.32 9.59
CA TYR A 274 -12.19 -7.59 10.93
C TYR A 274 -12.22 -9.10 11.23
N ILE A 275 -11.10 -9.68 11.66
CA ILE A 275 -10.99 -11.11 12.01
C ILE A 275 -10.75 -11.28 13.52
N ASP A 276 -11.80 -11.66 14.26
CA ASP A 276 -11.76 -11.78 15.73
C ASP A 276 -10.78 -12.83 16.28
N ALA A 277 -10.54 -13.90 15.53
CA ALA A 277 -9.79 -15.08 15.99
C ALA A 277 -8.74 -15.51 14.97
N GLY A 278 -7.94 -14.55 14.50
CA GLY A 278 -6.85 -14.74 13.55
C GLY A 278 -5.78 -13.67 13.71
N GLY A 279 -4.65 -13.86 13.03
CA GLY A 279 -3.68 -12.80 12.80
C GLY A 279 -3.70 -12.32 11.34
N ASP A 280 -2.82 -11.39 11.05
CA ASP A 280 -2.67 -10.77 9.73
C ASP A 280 -2.45 -11.78 8.60
N LEU A 281 -2.95 -11.42 7.42
CA LEU A 281 -3.02 -12.32 6.29
C LEU A 281 -1.75 -12.26 5.44
N ALA A 282 -1.41 -13.38 4.81
CA ALA A 282 -0.45 -13.45 3.71
C ALA A 282 -1.18 -13.69 2.39
N ASP A 283 -0.74 -13.02 1.32
CA ASP A 283 -1.17 -13.36 -0.05
C ASP A 283 -0.29 -14.50 -0.60
N ASP A 284 -0.89 -15.62 -0.98
CA ASP A 284 -0.20 -16.74 -1.65
C ASP A 284 -0.37 -16.72 -3.18
N GLY A 285 -1.07 -15.71 -3.72
CA GLY A 285 -1.37 -15.52 -5.12
C GLY A 285 -2.74 -16.07 -5.55
N GLU A 286 -3.31 -17.04 -4.82
CA GLU A 286 -4.63 -17.62 -5.09
C GLU A 286 -5.63 -17.30 -3.96
N TYR A 287 -5.17 -17.35 -2.71
CA TYR A 287 -5.93 -17.14 -1.49
C TYR A 287 -5.20 -16.16 -0.57
N LEU A 288 -5.93 -15.64 0.42
CA LEU A 288 -5.31 -15.03 1.60
C LEU A 288 -5.24 -16.08 2.71
N ILE A 289 -4.11 -16.15 3.41
CA ILE A 289 -3.88 -17.11 4.50
C ILE A 289 -3.84 -16.36 5.83
N ILE A 290 -4.81 -16.65 6.71
CA ILE A 290 -4.91 -15.99 8.03
C ILE A 290 -3.71 -16.34 8.92
N GLY A 291 -3.15 -15.35 9.61
CA GLY A 291 -2.10 -15.51 10.62
C GLY A 291 -0.71 -15.85 10.07
N ARG A 292 -0.40 -15.43 8.84
CA ARG A 292 0.88 -15.74 8.18
C ARG A 292 1.56 -14.57 7.47
N GLY A 293 1.00 -13.36 7.49
CA GLY A 293 1.55 -12.24 6.72
C GLY A 293 1.43 -10.89 7.41
N ASN A 294 1.45 -9.84 6.59
CA ASN A 294 1.50 -8.44 6.97
C ASN A 294 0.31 -7.63 6.42
N ILE A 295 -0.72 -8.30 5.88
CA ILE A 295 -1.96 -7.68 5.47
C ILE A 295 -2.84 -7.55 6.73
N PRO A 296 -3.10 -6.34 7.25
CA PRO A 296 -3.79 -6.14 8.51
C PRO A 296 -5.20 -6.71 8.48
N SER A 297 -5.58 -7.42 9.55
CA SER A 297 -6.96 -7.93 9.73
C SER A 297 -7.74 -7.26 10.85
N GLU A 298 -7.19 -6.18 11.42
CA GLU A 298 -7.81 -5.43 12.54
C GLU A 298 -8.54 -4.16 12.10
N ASN A 299 -8.46 -3.80 10.81
CA ASN A 299 -9.18 -2.66 10.26
C ASN A 299 -10.67 -2.97 10.12
N THR A 300 -11.52 -1.97 10.40
CA THR A 300 -12.98 -2.08 10.25
C THR A 300 -13.52 -1.36 9.02
N ASN A 301 -12.66 -0.74 8.19
CA ASN A 301 -13.04 -0.05 6.95
C ASN A 301 -13.25 -1.00 5.75
N GLY A 302 -12.88 -2.28 5.89
CA GLY A 302 -13.03 -3.28 4.85
C GLY A 302 -11.82 -3.49 3.94
N LEU A 303 -10.71 -2.78 4.20
CA LEU A 303 -9.47 -2.88 3.43
C LEU A 303 -8.29 -3.31 4.32
N GLY A 304 -7.54 -4.29 3.82
CA GLY A 304 -6.21 -4.65 4.29
C GLY A 304 -5.18 -4.11 3.31
N ASP A 305 -4.62 -2.94 3.61
CA ASP A 305 -3.50 -2.39 2.85
C ASP A 305 -2.24 -3.19 3.19
N GLN A 306 -1.43 -3.55 2.20
CA GLN A 306 -0.10 -4.05 2.52
C GLN A 306 0.66 -2.93 3.24
N CYS A 307 0.94 -3.10 4.54
CA CYS A 307 1.80 -2.16 5.25
C CYS A 307 3.19 -2.22 4.61
N TRP A 308 3.49 -1.21 3.80
CA TRP A 308 4.85 -0.95 3.35
C TRP A 308 5.60 -0.28 4.51
N TYR A 309 6.74 -0.87 4.85
CA TYR A 309 7.64 -0.32 5.86
C TYR A 309 8.78 0.37 5.13
N CYS A 310 9.05 1.61 5.50
CA CYS A 310 10.19 2.31 4.95
C CYS A 310 11.48 1.56 5.35
N PRO A 311 12.30 1.06 4.40
CA PRO A 311 13.51 0.30 4.73
C PRO A 311 14.50 1.12 5.55
N ARG A 312 14.39 2.47 5.50
CA ARG A 312 15.29 3.38 6.18
C ARG A 312 14.92 3.72 7.62
N CYS A 313 13.63 3.80 7.95
CA CYS A 313 13.18 4.15 9.30
C CYS A 313 12.29 3.12 9.97
N ASP A 314 11.91 2.05 9.27
CA ASP A 314 11.06 0.96 9.76
C ASP A 314 9.66 1.44 10.25
N HIS A 315 9.23 2.62 9.80
CA HIS A 315 7.89 3.14 10.07
C HIS A 315 6.93 2.70 8.98
N SER A 316 5.72 2.30 9.37
CA SER A 316 4.60 2.05 8.46
C SER A 316 4.22 3.36 7.76
N SER A 317 4.38 3.41 6.44
CA SER A 317 4.07 4.58 5.62
C SER A 317 3.80 4.15 4.18
N THR A 318 3.75 5.10 3.25
CA THR A 318 3.71 4.83 1.82
C THR A 318 5.09 5.13 1.21
N ALA A 319 5.48 4.36 0.19
CA ALA A 319 6.63 4.70 -0.64
C ALA A 319 6.43 6.10 -1.25
N HIS A 320 7.50 6.91 -1.25
CA HIS A 320 7.47 8.25 -1.84
C HIS A 320 8.24 8.31 -3.15
N ASP A 321 9.54 7.96 -3.11
CA ASP A 321 10.41 7.99 -4.29
C ASP A 321 11.60 7.04 -4.13
N THR A 322 12.31 6.79 -5.24
CA THR A 322 13.48 5.91 -5.31
C THR A 322 14.76 6.66 -4.93
N VAL A 323 15.57 6.04 -4.08
CA VAL A 323 16.89 6.51 -3.65
C VAL A 323 17.94 5.53 -4.15
N TYR A 324 19.00 6.06 -4.76
CA TYR A 324 20.09 5.30 -5.34
C TYR A 324 21.30 5.23 -4.40
N TYR A 325 22.13 4.20 -4.61
CA TYR A 325 23.40 3.99 -3.93
C TYR A 325 24.55 3.94 -4.92
N SER A 326 25.78 4.19 -4.45
CA SER A 326 26.96 4.17 -5.32
C SER A 326 27.25 2.77 -5.89
N ASP A 327 26.83 1.70 -5.25
CA ASP A 327 26.98 0.34 -5.79
C ASP A 327 26.01 -0.01 -6.93
N GLY A 328 25.10 0.90 -7.28
CA GLY A 328 24.09 0.73 -8.32
C GLY A 328 22.79 0.08 -7.84
N SER A 329 22.67 -0.20 -6.54
CA SER A 329 21.40 -0.59 -5.93
C SER A 329 20.47 0.62 -5.72
N SER A 330 19.19 0.34 -5.50
CA SER A 330 18.19 1.35 -5.17
C SER A 330 17.14 0.83 -4.20
N GLU A 331 16.52 1.74 -3.46
CA GLU A 331 15.44 1.48 -2.51
C GLU A 331 14.34 2.55 -2.65
N GLU A 332 13.10 2.21 -2.31
CA GLU A 332 12.05 3.22 -2.15
C GLU A 332 12.04 3.72 -0.70
N TRP A 333 11.97 5.03 -0.49
CA TRP A 333 11.95 5.63 0.85
C TRP A 333 10.65 6.40 1.09
N CYS A 334 10.26 6.55 2.37
CA CYS A 334 9.11 7.38 2.73
C CYS A 334 9.46 8.86 2.58
N TYR A 335 8.43 9.72 2.48
CA TYR A 335 8.61 11.16 2.29
C TYR A 335 9.61 11.79 3.28
N GLY A 336 9.46 11.50 4.58
CA GLY A 336 10.36 12.04 5.60
C GLY A 336 11.81 11.56 5.46
N CYS A 337 12.03 10.28 5.16
CA CYS A 337 13.40 9.78 4.92
C CYS A 337 13.99 10.35 3.64
N PHE A 338 13.19 10.48 2.57
CA PHE A 338 13.62 11.04 1.31
C PHE A 338 14.06 12.51 1.48
N THR A 339 13.21 13.36 2.05
CA THR A 339 13.54 14.78 2.24
C THR A 339 14.70 15.02 3.21
N ASP A 340 14.81 14.23 4.29
CA ASP A 340 15.80 14.49 5.34
C ASP A 340 17.16 13.83 5.09
N ARG A 341 17.23 12.81 4.22
CA ARG A 341 18.41 11.94 4.11
C ARG A 341 18.87 11.66 2.68
N THR A 342 18.44 12.47 1.72
CA THR A 342 18.92 12.38 0.34
C THR A 342 19.68 13.64 -0.07
N ILE A 343 20.57 13.48 -1.05
CA ILE A 343 21.25 14.56 -1.77
C ILE A 343 20.99 14.31 -3.26
N PHE A 344 20.67 15.37 -3.99
CA PHE A 344 20.40 15.30 -5.43
C PHE A 344 21.70 15.43 -6.23
N CYS A 345 22.00 14.47 -7.09
CA CYS A 345 23.20 14.50 -7.93
C CYS A 345 22.89 15.20 -9.27
N ALA A 346 23.54 16.33 -9.53
CA ALA A 346 23.33 17.13 -10.73
C ALA A 346 23.78 16.45 -12.03
N TYR A 347 24.72 15.50 -11.95
CA TYR A 347 25.25 14.81 -13.14
C TYR A 347 24.24 13.86 -13.81
N ASN A 348 23.49 13.11 -13.01
CA ASN A 348 22.57 12.06 -13.49
C ASN A 348 21.12 12.30 -13.08
N GLU A 349 20.82 13.45 -12.47
CA GLU A 349 19.49 13.89 -12.07
C GLU A 349 18.77 12.89 -11.12
N CYS A 350 19.54 12.21 -10.25
CA CYS A 350 19.02 11.21 -9.33
C CYS A 350 19.28 11.60 -7.87
N SER A 351 18.37 11.19 -6.98
CA SER A 351 18.53 11.34 -5.52
C SER A 351 19.27 10.15 -4.92
N TYR A 352 20.32 10.43 -4.17
CA TYR A 352 21.17 9.43 -3.52
C TYR A 352 21.09 9.55 -1.99
N SER A 353 21.42 8.48 -1.27
CA SER A 353 21.52 8.57 0.18
C SER A 353 22.62 9.56 0.59
N ASN A 354 22.37 10.39 1.61
CA ASN A 354 23.37 11.26 2.21
C ASN A 354 24.51 10.52 2.95
N ALA A 355 24.50 9.19 2.95
CA ALA A 355 25.63 8.37 3.39
C ALA A 355 26.70 8.20 2.30
N GLU A 356 26.36 8.52 1.04
CA GLU A 356 27.30 8.55 -0.07
C GLU A 356 28.23 9.77 0.03
N THR A 357 29.34 9.75 -0.72
CA THR A 357 30.31 10.85 -0.74
C THR A 357 30.05 11.77 -1.92
N PHE A 358 29.81 13.05 -1.62
CA PHE A 358 29.53 14.09 -2.60
C PHE A 358 30.59 15.17 -2.55
N VAL A 359 30.74 15.83 -3.69
CA VAL A 359 31.56 17.02 -3.89
C VAL A 359 30.65 18.10 -4.42
N THR A 360 30.69 19.28 -3.79
CA THR A 360 30.04 20.48 -4.31
C THR A 360 30.95 21.09 -5.37
N VAL A 361 30.45 21.18 -6.60
CA VAL A 361 31.11 21.78 -7.75
C VAL A 361 30.52 23.17 -7.98
N LEU A 362 31.38 24.19 -7.96
CA LEU A 362 31.01 25.59 -8.09
C LEU A 362 30.97 26.04 -9.55
N ALA A 363 30.07 26.98 -9.84
CA ALA A 363 29.97 27.75 -11.07
C ALA A 363 29.73 29.24 -10.74
N ASP A 364 29.82 30.13 -11.72
CA ASP A 364 29.78 31.60 -11.51
C ASP A 364 28.59 32.07 -10.65
N ASP A 365 27.42 31.46 -10.80
CA ASP A 365 26.17 31.82 -10.11
C ASP A 365 25.40 30.58 -9.56
N ASP A 366 26.02 29.40 -9.50
CA ASP A 366 25.35 28.16 -9.10
C ASP A 366 26.29 27.19 -8.39
N GLU A 367 25.73 26.22 -7.68
CA GLU A 367 26.46 25.12 -7.06
C GLU A 367 25.77 23.79 -7.34
N HIS A 368 26.57 22.75 -7.57
CA HIS A 368 26.09 21.44 -7.97
C HIS A 368 26.67 20.36 -7.08
N ASP A 369 25.82 19.62 -6.38
CA ASP A 369 26.27 18.41 -5.69
C ASP A 369 26.41 17.27 -6.70
N VAL A 370 27.59 16.67 -6.73
CA VAL A 370 27.95 15.56 -7.62
C VAL A 370 28.59 14.46 -6.80
N LEU A 371 28.31 13.20 -7.11
CA LEU A 371 29.03 12.08 -6.49
C LEU A 371 30.52 12.21 -6.78
N GLU A 372 31.38 12.00 -5.77
CA GLU A 372 32.84 12.18 -5.89
C GLU A 372 33.44 11.46 -7.12
N ARG A 373 32.94 10.25 -7.42
CA ARG A 373 33.38 9.44 -8.56
C ARG A 373 32.99 10.00 -9.94
N ASP A 374 31.96 10.84 -10.00
CA ASP A 374 31.36 11.35 -11.22
C ASP A 374 31.82 12.80 -11.51
N VAL A 375 32.60 13.41 -10.61
CA VAL A 375 33.08 14.80 -10.71
C VAL A 375 33.85 15.07 -12.00
N GLU A 376 34.74 14.18 -12.41
CA GLU A 376 35.47 14.32 -13.69
C GLU A 376 34.53 14.20 -14.90
N ALA A 377 33.56 13.28 -14.85
CA ALA A 377 32.59 13.06 -15.91
C ALA A 377 31.56 14.21 -16.03
N PHE A 378 31.30 14.90 -14.92
CA PHE A 378 30.54 16.14 -14.87
C PHE A 378 31.28 17.33 -15.52
N GLY A 379 32.59 17.20 -15.74
CA GLY A 379 33.42 18.26 -16.33
C GLY A 379 33.90 19.28 -15.29
N ALA A 380 34.08 18.86 -14.04
CA ALA A 380 34.69 19.69 -13.02
C ALA A 380 36.21 19.57 -13.00
N VAL A 381 36.88 20.62 -12.52
CA VAL A 381 38.32 20.69 -12.28
C VAL A 381 38.58 21.16 -10.85
N TYR A 382 39.66 20.70 -10.25
CA TYR A 382 40.06 21.12 -8.91
C TYR A 382 41.00 22.32 -8.98
N LEU A 383 40.69 23.36 -8.20
CA LEU A 383 41.51 24.57 -8.06
C LEU A 383 42.34 24.45 -6.79
N GLU A 384 43.64 24.20 -6.93
CA GLU A 384 44.57 23.95 -5.81
C GLU A 384 44.75 25.17 -4.90
N ASP A 385 44.65 26.39 -5.44
CA ASP A 385 44.81 27.65 -4.71
C ASP A 385 43.66 27.91 -3.72
N ARG A 386 42.47 27.40 -4.04
CA ARG A 386 41.24 27.57 -3.22
C ARG A 386 40.83 26.30 -2.49
N GLY A 387 41.28 25.14 -2.96
CA GLY A 387 40.89 23.84 -2.42
C GLY A 387 39.46 23.44 -2.79
N GLU A 388 38.94 23.91 -3.93
CA GLU A 388 37.55 23.79 -4.36
C GLU A 388 37.43 23.14 -5.74
N TRP A 389 36.27 22.53 -6.03
CA TRP A 389 35.94 22.01 -7.35
C TRP A 389 35.08 23.01 -8.11
N TRP A 390 35.39 23.22 -9.39
CA TRP A 390 34.70 24.18 -10.25
C TRP A 390 34.37 23.57 -11.60
N VAL A 391 33.28 24.01 -12.24
CA VAL A 391 32.95 23.61 -13.61
C VAL A 391 34.05 24.12 -14.55
N SER A 392 34.59 23.26 -15.41
CA SER A 392 35.73 23.58 -16.27
C SER A 392 35.49 24.76 -17.22
N GLY A 393 34.22 25.11 -17.48
CA GLY A 393 33.83 26.27 -18.30
C GLY A 393 34.13 27.63 -17.63
N CYS A 394 34.16 27.68 -16.30
CA CYS A 394 34.49 28.87 -15.51
C CYS A 394 36.01 28.99 -15.23
N CYS A 395 36.77 27.98 -15.64
CA CYS A 395 38.18 27.85 -15.31
C CYS A 395 39.05 27.80 -16.56
N ARG A 396 40.33 28.10 -16.39
CA ARG A 396 41.35 27.93 -17.42
C ARG A 396 42.69 27.55 -16.80
N ARG A 397 43.51 26.83 -17.55
CA ARG A 397 44.89 26.56 -17.13
C ARG A 397 45.76 27.80 -17.36
N CYS A 398 46.54 28.18 -16.36
CA CYS A 398 47.59 29.18 -16.50
C CYS A 398 48.63 28.66 -17.50
N ASP A 399 49.00 29.47 -18.50
CA ASP A 399 49.93 29.05 -19.55
C ASP A 399 51.36 28.87 -19.00
N ALA A 400 51.71 29.53 -17.89
CA ALA A 400 53.02 29.43 -17.24
C ALA A 400 53.14 28.27 -16.24
N SER A 401 52.19 28.13 -15.31
CA SER A 401 52.26 27.06 -14.29
C SER A 401 51.68 25.73 -14.79
N GLY A 402 50.69 25.80 -15.68
CA GLY A 402 49.89 24.65 -16.10
C GLY A 402 48.80 24.25 -15.11
N ASP A 403 48.62 24.97 -14.01
CA ASP A 403 47.56 24.70 -13.01
C ASP A 403 46.25 25.36 -13.41
N TRP A 404 45.13 24.86 -12.89
CA TRP A 404 43.80 25.43 -13.12
C TRP A 404 43.57 26.63 -12.19
N PHE A 405 43.01 27.69 -12.75
CA PHE A 405 42.54 28.87 -12.02
C PHE A 405 41.14 29.25 -12.48
N HIS A 406 40.41 29.97 -11.65
CA HIS A 406 39.20 30.66 -12.08
C HIS A 406 39.55 31.71 -13.14
N LEU A 407 38.66 31.95 -14.11
CA LEU A 407 38.91 32.93 -15.18
C LEU A 407 39.21 34.33 -14.66
N ASP A 408 38.56 34.75 -13.57
CA ASP A 408 38.76 36.06 -12.95
C ASP A 408 40.14 36.24 -12.28
N ASP A 409 40.83 35.13 -11.98
CA ASP A 409 42.16 35.17 -11.37
C ASP A 409 43.29 35.15 -12.41
N LEU A 410 42.93 35.06 -13.69
CA LEU A 410 43.89 35.07 -14.79
C LEU A 410 43.82 36.39 -15.55
N THR A 411 44.99 36.89 -15.90
CA THR A 411 45.14 38.08 -16.74
C THR A 411 45.77 37.68 -18.07
N GLU A 412 45.15 38.12 -19.17
CA GLU A 412 45.75 37.96 -20.50
C GLU A 412 46.90 38.96 -20.68
N TYR A 413 48.12 38.44 -20.85
CA TYR A 413 49.34 39.20 -21.09
C TYR A 413 50.03 38.70 -22.36
N HIS A 414 50.07 39.54 -23.40
CA HIS A 414 50.66 39.23 -24.71
C HIS A 414 50.14 37.93 -25.38
N GLY A 415 48.89 37.55 -25.11
CA GLY A 415 48.24 36.37 -25.68
C GLY A 415 48.44 35.09 -24.86
N GLU A 416 49.09 35.19 -23.70
CA GLU A 416 49.17 34.13 -22.68
C GLU A 416 48.29 34.51 -21.49
N TRP A 417 47.63 33.54 -20.87
CA TRP A 417 46.83 33.73 -19.65
C TRP A 417 47.65 33.36 -18.44
N LEU A 418 47.99 34.35 -17.62
CA LEU A 418 48.91 34.20 -16.49
C LEU A 418 48.18 34.47 -15.17
N CYS A 419 48.49 33.68 -14.14
CA CYS A 419 48.11 33.98 -12.77
C CYS A 419 49.02 35.06 -12.18
N ASP A 420 48.60 35.67 -11.07
CA ASP A 420 49.28 36.82 -10.45
C ASP A 420 50.76 36.56 -10.14
N ASP A 421 51.10 35.37 -9.65
CA ASP A 421 52.48 34.95 -9.35
C ASP A 421 53.39 34.86 -10.58
N HIS A 422 52.81 34.78 -11.78
CA HIS A 422 53.52 34.69 -13.05
C HIS A 422 53.35 35.93 -13.92
N LEU A 423 52.58 36.92 -13.47
CA LEU A 423 52.58 38.22 -14.11
C LEU A 423 53.95 38.88 -13.91
N PRO A 424 54.52 39.48 -14.97
CA PRO A 424 55.73 40.27 -14.80
C PRO A 424 55.44 41.40 -13.81
N GLU A 425 56.40 41.69 -12.92
CA GLU A 425 56.28 42.80 -11.98
C GLU A 425 55.82 44.05 -12.74
N PRO A 426 54.75 44.72 -12.28
CA PRO A 426 54.25 45.90 -12.94
C PRO A 426 55.40 46.88 -13.13
N PHE A 427 55.54 47.38 -14.36
CA PHE A 427 56.51 48.43 -14.65
C PHE A 427 56.22 49.59 -13.70
N ASP A 428 57.17 49.93 -12.83
CA ASP A 428 57.04 51.01 -11.86
C ASP A 428 57.08 52.33 -12.65
N ASP A 429 55.92 52.76 -13.16
CA ASP A 429 55.74 54.04 -13.88
C ASP A 429 56.05 55.24 -12.97
N ASP A 430 56.25 55.01 -11.67
CA ASP A 430 56.71 55.98 -10.69
C ASP A 430 58.24 56.00 -10.51
N ASP A 431 59.05 55.25 -11.29
CA ASP A 431 60.51 55.45 -11.31
C ASP A 431 60.83 56.85 -11.88
N PRO A 432 61.27 57.81 -11.02
CA PRO A 432 61.51 59.19 -11.44
C PRO A 432 62.66 59.32 -12.44
N SER A 433 63.44 58.25 -12.67
CA SER A 433 64.49 58.21 -13.70
C SER A 433 63.94 58.09 -15.13
N LEU A 434 62.72 57.58 -15.30
CA LEU A 434 62.08 57.33 -16.61
C LEU A 434 61.06 58.39 -17.01
N VAL A 435 60.55 59.20 -16.07
CA VAL A 435 59.59 60.30 -16.33
C VAL A 435 60.11 61.30 -17.38
N ASN A 436 61.44 61.45 -17.51
CA ASN A 436 62.06 62.32 -18.51
C ASN A 436 62.70 61.56 -19.69
N ALA A 437 62.67 60.22 -19.72
CA ALA A 437 63.33 59.45 -20.77
C ALA A 437 62.71 59.71 -22.16
N HIS A 438 61.39 59.81 -22.23
CA HIS A 438 60.69 60.15 -23.48
C HIS A 438 60.99 61.60 -23.93
N VAL A 439 61.12 62.55 -22.98
CA VAL A 439 61.50 63.95 -23.25
C VAL A 439 62.95 64.03 -23.75
N LEU A 440 63.87 63.32 -23.11
CA LEU A 440 65.29 63.25 -23.50
C LEU A 440 65.48 62.57 -24.86
N ALA A 441 64.72 61.50 -25.14
CA ALA A 441 64.71 60.84 -26.44
C ALA A 441 64.17 61.78 -27.55
N LEU A 442 63.10 62.53 -27.27
CA LEU A 442 62.56 63.51 -28.20
C LEU A 442 63.54 64.67 -28.46
N HIS A 443 64.22 65.15 -27.42
CA HIS A 443 65.26 66.18 -27.56
C HIS A 443 66.44 65.68 -28.38
N ARG A 444 66.95 64.47 -28.08
CA ARG A 444 68.04 63.85 -28.84
C ARG A 444 67.68 63.64 -30.30
N PHE A 445 66.46 63.16 -30.58
CA PHE A 445 65.97 63.02 -31.95
C PHE A 445 65.90 64.37 -32.68
N ARG A 446 65.45 65.44 -32.01
CA ARG A 446 65.43 66.79 -32.59
C ARG A 446 66.83 67.33 -32.88
N ASP A 447 67.78 67.11 -31.98
CA ASP A 447 69.18 67.54 -32.16
C ASP A 447 69.85 66.77 -33.33
N GLU A 448 69.60 65.46 -33.43
CA GLU A 448 70.08 64.64 -34.54
C GLU A 448 69.45 65.08 -35.88
N MET A 449 68.15 65.37 -35.91
CA MET A 449 67.48 65.91 -37.10
C MET A 449 67.96 67.31 -37.49
N ALA A 450 68.28 68.17 -36.51
CA ALA A 450 68.86 69.49 -36.76
C ALA A 450 70.29 69.37 -37.34
N ALA A 451 71.10 68.43 -36.84
CA ALA A 451 72.42 68.15 -37.38
C ALA A 451 72.34 67.65 -38.84
N ILE A 452 71.39 66.76 -39.14
CA ILE A 452 71.11 66.31 -40.50
C ILE A 452 70.72 67.49 -41.40
N ALA A 453 69.84 68.39 -40.93
CA ALA A 453 69.43 69.57 -41.69
C ALA A 453 70.60 70.51 -42.03
N VAL A 454 71.54 70.69 -41.11
CA VAL A 454 72.77 71.48 -41.34
C VAL A 454 73.65 70.83 -42.41
N GLU A 455 73.82 69.51 -42.38
CA GLU A 455 74.57 68.80 -43.42
C GLU A 455 73.89 68.88 -44.78
N VAL A 456 72.56 68.71 -44.85
CA VAL A 456 71.80 68.88 -46.09
C VAL A 456 71.99 70.30 -46.66
N ALA A 457 71.97 71.34 -45.82
CA ALA A 457 72.21 72.71 -46.25
C ALA A 457 73.64 72.93 -46.81
N LYS A 458 74.66 72.29 -46.22
CA LYS A 458 76.03 72.33 -46.76
C LYS A 458 76.11 71.70 -48.14
N TRP A 459 75.48 70.54 -48.34
CA TRP A 459 75.45 69.85 -49.64
C TRP A 459 74.68 70.64 -50.69
N GLN A 460 73.56 71.27 -50.32
CA GLN A 460 72.82 72.17 -51.21
C GLN A 460 73.66 73.39 -51.61
N ALA A 461 74.36 74.03 -50.66
CA ALA A 461 75.25 75.15 -50.96
C ALA A 461 76.43 74.74 -51.85
N ALA A 462 76.99 73.54 -51.66
CA ALA A 462 78.02 72.99 -52.53
C ALA A 462 77.49 72.71 -53.95
N GLY A 463 76.29 72.14 -54.05
CA GLY A 463 75.61 71.92 -55.32
C GLY A 463 75.31 73.22 -56.07
N ASN A 464 74.87 74.27 -55.36
CA ASN A 464 74.65 75.59 -55.93
C ASN A 464 75.96 76.23 -56.41
N ARG A 465 77.04 76.15 -55.63
CA ARG A 465 78.37 76.63 -56.07
C ARG A 465 78.85 75.91 -57.33
N ALA A 466 78.70 74.59 -57.39
CA ALA A 466 79.06 73.80 -58.57
C ALA A 466 78.21 74.18 -59.79
N ARG A 467 76.92 74.47 -59.59
CA ARG A 467 76.01 74.95 -60.64
C ARG A 467 76.39 76.34 -61.12
N ASP A 468 76.74 77.25 -60.22
CA ASP A 468 77.19 78.60 -60.54
C ASP A 468 78.54 78.59 -61.26
N GLU A 469 79.49 77.74 -60.85
CA GLU A 469 80.76 77.53 -61.56
C GLU A 469 80.54 76.94 -62.95
N ARG A 470 79.61 75.99 -63.10
CA ARG A 470 79.24 75.46 -64.41
C ARG A 470 78.65 76.56 -65.30
N LEU A 471 77.70 77.36 -64.79
CA LEU A 471 77.12 78.49 -65.53
C LEU A 471 78.17 79.56 -65.86
N LYS A 472 79.17 79.77 -64.99
CA LYS A 472 80.29 80.67 -65.22
C LYS A 472 81.18 80.15 -66.34
N ARG A 473 81.52 78.85 -66.35
CA ARG A 473 82.26 78.21 -67.45
C ARG A 473 81.48 78.29 -68.76
N GLU A 474 80.17 78.01 -68.74
CA GLU A 474 79.30 78.14 -69.93
C GLU A 474 79.26 79.59 -70.46
N ARG A 475 79.36 80.61 -69.59
CA ARG A 475 79.46 82.03 -69.98
C ARG A 475 80.85 82.42 -70.49
N GLU A 476 81.91 81.84 -69.91
CA GLU A 476 83.30 82.04 -70.35
C GLU A 476 83.55 81.36 -71.71
N ASP A 477 82.98 80.17 -71.93
CA ASP A 477 82.98 79.45 -73.21
C ASP A 477 82.15 80.17 -74.28
N ALA A 478 81.04 80.82 -73.90
CA ALA A 478 80.27 81.69 -74.80
C ALA A 478 80.97 83.03 -75.15
N GLY A 479 82.08 83.37 -74.47
CA GLY A 479 82.76 84.66 -74.58
C GLY A 479 84.12 84.66 -75.32
N SER A 480 84.66 83.51 -75.74
CA SER A 480 85.94 83.43 -76.48
C SER A 480 85.76 83.03 -77.95
N PRO A 481 86.18 83.88 -78.92
CA PRO A 481 86.10 83.59 -80.35
C PRO A 481 87.37 82.89 -80.87
N GLN A 482 87.22 81.67 -81.40
CA GLN A 482 88.17 81.00 -82.31
C GLN A 482 87.35 80.10 -83.26
N SER A 483 87.20 80.45 -84.55
CA SER A 483 88.08 80.11 -85.68
C SER A 483 88.16 78.59 -85.99
N GLU A 484 87.37 78.16 -86.98
CA GLU A 484 87.73 77.34 -88.18
C GLU A 484 88.83 76.26 -88.02
N THR A 485 88.73 74.97 -88.41
CA THR A 485 88.11 74.22 -89.56
C THR A 485 88.43 72.67 -89.37
N PRO A 486 88.36 71.72 -90.35
CA PRO A 486 87.33 70.67 -90.41
C PRO A 486 87.85 69.21 -90.57
N HIS A 487 86.92 68.23 -90.60
CA HIS A 487 86.93 66.87 -91.21
C HIS A 487 86.21 65.89 -90.26
N GLY A 488 85.02 65.37 -90.59
CA GLY A 488 84.79 64.25 -91.51
C GLY A 488 84.94 62.93 -90.73
N THR A 489 83.90 62.15 -90.44
CA THR A 489 83.39 61.12 -91.38
C THR A 489 82.05 60.50 -90.88
N ALA A 490 81.14 60.34 -91.85
CA ALA A 490 79.91 59.54 -91.93
C ALA A 490 79.80 58.22 -91.13
N CYS A 491 78.58 57.92 -90.65
CA CYS A 491 77.72 56.79 -91.10
C CYS A 491 76.49 56.64 -90.15
N ASP A 492 75.33 57.16 -90.55
CA ASP A 492 74.11 56.44 -90.99
C ASP A 492 73.60 55.15 -90.26
N PRO A 493 72.32 54.76 -90.42
CA PRO A 493 71.27 54.90 -89.39
C PRO A 493 70.53 53.56 -89.13
N GLU A 494 69.26 53.63 -88.68
CA GLU A 494 68.28 52.52 -88.64
C GLU A 494 68.46 51.51 -87.48
N SER A 495 67.45 50.89 -86.87
CA SER A 495 66.00 50.81 -87.09
C SER A 495 65.35 50.05 -85.92
N ASP A 496 64.03 50.20 -85.81
CA ASP A 496 63.00 49.17 -85.61
C ASP A 496 62.85 48.24 -84.38
N ALA A 497 61.55 48.12 -84.08
CA ALA A 497 60.75 46.92 -83.79
C ALA A 497 60.91 46.26 -82.40
N ALA A 498 59.82 46.24 -81.61
CA ALA A 498 58.82 45.15 -81.53
C ALA A 498 59.40 43.93 -80.78
N SER A 499 58.72 43.22 -79.89
CA SER A 499 57.35 42.71 -79.91
C SER A 499 57.14 41.85 -78.66
N SER A 500 55.88 41.68 -78.25
CA SER A 500 55.23 40.44 -77.71
C SER A 500 55.88 39.71 -76.53
N GLY A 501 55.16 39.49 -75.43
CA GLY A 501 54.15 38.43 -75.28
C GLY A 501 54.72 37.41 -74.26
N ASP A 502 54.02 36.79 -73.33
CA ASP A 502 52.65 36.28 -73.33
C ASP A 502 52.19 35.97 -71.88
N HIS A 503 50.91 36.24 -71.62
CA HIS A 503 50.00 35.56 -70.67
C HIS A 503 49.59 34.18 -71.29
N PRO A 504 48.85 33.22 -70.66
CA PRO A 504 47.69 33.36 -69.75
C PRO A 504 47.71 32.28 -68.62
N ASP A 505 46.78 32.13 -67.68
CA ASP A 505 45.36 31.79 -67.82
C ASP A 505 44.51 32.12 -66.57
N ARG A 506 43.25 32.41 -66.85
CA ARG A 506 42.09 32.87 -66.05
C ARG A 506 41.10 31.67 -65.94
N PRO A 507 39.79 31.79 -65.61
CA PRO A 507 38.95 32.69 -64.77
C PRO A 507 37.92 31.84 -63.94
N PRO A 508 36.65 32.23 -63.62
CA PRO A 508 35.98 33.55 -63.43
C PRO A 508 35.24 33.69 -62.06
N LEU A 509 35.12 34.91 -61.49
CA LEU A 509 33.94 35.83 -61.40
C LEU A 509 32.69 35.35 -60.63
N SER A 510 32.28 36.12 -59.60
CA SER A 510 31.02 36.91 -59.61
C SER A 510 30.97 37.97 -58.48
N GLU A 511 30.38 39.12 -58.82
CA GLU A 511 29.91 40.26 -57.99
C GLU A 511 28.74 39.82 -57.07
N ASP A 512 28.27 40.48 -56.00
CA ASP A 512 27.80 41.87 -55.75
C ASP A 512 27.71 42.06 -54.19
N LEU A 513 28.14 43.15 -53.55
CA LEU A 513 27.50 44.48 -53.36
C LEU A 513 26.24 44.56 -52.44
N LEU A 514 26.48 45.22 -51.28
CA LEU A 514 25.70 46.28 -50.60
C LEU A 514 24.75 45.99 -49.40
N HIS A 515 25.16 46.63 -48.29
CA HIS A 515 24.46 47.46 -47.29
C HIS A 515 23.33 46.87 -46.39
N LEU A 516 23.50 46.88 -45.06
CA LEU A 516 23.33 47.99 -44.09
C LEU A 516 21.91 48.60 -44.08
N VAL A 517 21.20 48.47 -42.95
CA VAL A 517 20.63 49.58 -42.15
C VAL A 517 19.98 49.05 -40.87
N ALA A 518 20.16 49.82 -39.80
CA ALA A 518 19.72 49.66 -38.42
C ALA A 518 18.20 49.83 -38.19
N ALA A 519 17.71 49.32 -37.06
CA ALA A 519 17.08 50.10 -35.96
C ALA A 519 16.16 49.23 -35.07
N GLN A 520 16.36 49.37 -33.76
CA GLN A 520 15.51 48.92 -32.63
C GLN A 520 14.16 49.71 -32.57
N PRO A 521 13.35 49.65 -31.48
CA PRO A 521 12.85 48.55 -30.63
C PRO A 521 11.30 48.58 -30.51
N ALA A 522 10.68 47.58 -29.87
CA ALA A 522 9.37 47.78 -29.23
C ALA A 522 9.11 46.79 -28.09
N THR A 523 8.78 47.38 -26.94
CA THR A 523 8.33 46.85 -25.65
C THR A 523 6.89 46.31 -25.63
N ALA A 524 6.61 45.50 -24.59
CA ALA A 524 5.32 45.21 -23.95
C ALA A 524 4.41 44.20 -24.70
N THR A 525 3.74 43.23 -24.08
CA THR A 525 2.99 43.19 -22.81
C THR A 525 2.78 41.75 -22.35
N ALA A 526 2.59 41.58 -21.03
CA ALA A 526 2.22 40.36 -20.32
C ALA A 526 0.72 39.97 -20.43
N HIS A 527 0.41 38.77 -19.91
CA HIS A 527 -0.87 38.15 -19.46
C HIS A 527 -1.43 36.97 -20.30
N PRO A 528 -2.23 36.03 -19.73
CA PRO A 528 -1.75 34.85 -19.01
C PRO A 528 -2.45 33.53 -19.45
N ALA A 529 -1.92 32.38 -19.06
CA ALA A 529 -2.61 31.08 -18.96
C ALA A 529 -1.84 30.28 -17.90
N GLY A 530 -2.44 29.68 -16.87
CA GLY A 530 -3.70 28.95 -16.86
C GLY A 530 -3.38 27.47 -16.63
N ALA A 531 -3.11 27.12 -15.37
CA ALA A 531 -3.24 25.80 -14.76
C ALA A 531 -3.22 25.97 -13.24
#